data_AF-W7YHK1-F1
#
_entry.id   AF-W7YHK1-F1
#
_cell.length_a   1.000
_cell.length_b   1.000
_cell.length_c   1.000
_cell.angle_alpha   90.00
_cell.angle_beta   90.00
_cell.angle_gamma   90.00
#
_symmetry.space_group_name_H-M   'P 1'
#
loop_
_entity.id
_entity.type
_entity.pdbx_description
1 polymer ?
#
loop_
_entity_poly.entity_id
_entity_poly.type
_entity_poly.pdbx_seq_one_letter_code
_entity_poly.pdbx_strand_id
1 'polypeptide(L)'
;MRKNQSQKLELDRTQRDIPAFWVTVMIALIIIIIAFAPLTDVGIIGAIAITVFGFLFVTVASRIVGLVGSSSSPVSGMTIATLLIVTVIFRLTGLTGMTGMIASLTVGAIVCVALAVAGDISQDLKTGYLVGGTPWKQQVAMMIGVLVSGLVIGFILSVLNESYGLGSQELPAPKAVLMKLIVEGIMSNNLPWDLIFIGAASAVVFEFLGLNSLTVAVGIYLPIHVSTPIMIGGIVRWFVEWRSRKNPDLLKARVETGTLVASGLIAGESLIGVIIAILIWLNVPIPGNVFITNNWLPLVIFLLVVIMLTWITLKQKTVPAASSRREV
;
A
#
# COMPACT_ATOMS: atom_id res chain seq x y z
N MET A 1 51.78 25.58 -25.40
CA MET A 1 51.04 25.06 -24.24
C MET A 1 49.54 25.08 -24.56
N ARG A 2 48.99 23.93 -25.00
CA ARG A 2 47.56 23.77 -25.32
C ARG A 2 46.79 23.54 -24.00
N LYS A 3 45.82 24.39 -23.70
CA LYS A 3 44.86 24.21 -22.61
C LYS A 3 44.13 22.88 -22.83
N ASN A 4 44.23 21.96 -21.87
CA ASN A 4 43.28 20.87 -21.70
C ASN A 4 41.90 21.46 -21.37
N GLN A 5 41.10 21.74 -22.40
CA GLN A 5 39.66 21.81 -22.25
C GLN A 5 39.17 20.38 -22.07
N SER A 6 39.05 19.95 -20.82
CA SER A 6 38.21 18.81 -20.46
C SER A 6 36.80 19.15 -20.92
N GLN A 7 36.41 18.64 -22.08
CA GLN A 7 35.05 18.70 -22.59
C GLN A 7 34.16 18.05 -21.52
N LYS A 8 33.48 18.87 -20.72
CA LYS A 8 32.40 18.38 -19.85
C LYS A 8 31.39 17.74 -20.77
N LEU A 9 31.27 16.42 -20.74
CA LEU A 9 30.16 15.68 -21.33
C LEU A 9 28.88 16.30 -20.76
N GLU A 10 28.19 17.12 -21.55
CA GLU A 10 26.88 17.64 -21.17
C GLU A 10 25.89 16.48 -21.20
N LEU A 11 25.63 15.92 -20.03
CA LEU A 11 24.60 14.90 -19.86
C LEU A 11 23.26 15.45 -20.38
N ASP A 12 22.57 14.62 -21.15
CA ASP A 12 21.20 14.90 -21.57
C ASP A 12 20.34 15.18 -20.34
N ARG A 13 19.36 16.07 -20.48
CA ARG A 13 18.48 16.48 -19.37
C ARG A 13 17.82 15.29 -18.68
N THR A 14 17.58 14.21 -19.41
CA THR A 14 16.96 12.97 -18.91
C THR A 14 17.90 12.11 -18.06
N GLN A 15 19.20 12.42 -18.05
CA GLN A 15 20.24 11.70 -17.31
C GLN A 15 20.81 12.51 -16.13
N ARG A 16 20.21 13.67 -15.82
CA ARG A 16 20.62 14.53 -14.70
C ARG A 16 19.90 14.11 -13.42
N ASP A 17 20.57 13.27 -12.64
CA ASP A 17 20.14 12.77 -11.33
C ASP A 17 20.74 13.62 -10.18
N ILE A 18 20.21 13.49 -8.96
CA ILE A 18 20.85 14.02 -7.76
C ILE A 18 22.21 13.31 -7.59
N PRO A 19 23.31 14.03 -7.34
CA PRO A 19 24.61 13.40 -7.14
C PRO A 19 24.57 12.39 -5.98
N ALA A 20 25.08 11.18 -6.23
CA ALA A 20 25.04 10.06 -5.27
C ALA A 20 25.58 10.42 -3.88
N PHE A 21 26.58 11.31 -3.81
CA PHE A 21 27.10 11.83 -2.55
C PHE A 21 25.99 12.39 -1.65
N TRP A 22 25.14 13.28 -2.17
CA TRP A 22 24.06 13.90 -1.38
C TRP A 22 23.01 12.87 -0.95
N VAL A 23 22.68 11.92 -1.82
CA VAL A 23 21.74 10.83 -1.50
C VAL A 23 22.28 9.98 -0.36
N THR A 24 23.55 9.56 -0.42
CA THR A 24 24.17 8.75 0.63
C THR A 24 24.27 9.49 1.97
N VAL A 25 24.61 10.78 1.96
CA VAL A 25 24.65 11.61 3.16
C VAL A 25 23.25 11.73 3.79
N MET A 26 22.22 11.96 2.98
CA MET A 26 20.83 12.03 3.48
C MET A 26 20.38 10.70 4.10
N ILE A 27 20.66 9.58 3.45
CA ILE A 27 20.32 8.25 3.96
C ILE A 27 21.03 7.99 5.30
N ALA A 28 22.33 8.27 5.37
CA ALA A 28 23.10 8.09 6.60
C ALA A 28 22.55 8.97 7.74
N LEU A 29 22.23 10.23 7.45
CA LEU A 29 21.64 11.15 8.42
C LEU A 29 20.27 10.67 8.92
N ILE A 30 19.41 10.17 8.03
CA ILE A 30 18.10 9.61 8.41
C ILE A 30 18.27 8.37 9.30
N ILE A 31 19.20 7.47 8.98
CA ILE A 31 19.47 6.28 9.80
C ILE A 31 19.96 6.68 11.19
N ILE A 32 20.84 7.67 11.29
CA ILE A 32 21.32 8.20 12.58
C ILE A 32 20.16 8.79 13.37
N ILE A 33 19.31 9.61 12.73
CA ILE A 33 18.13 10.17 13.39
C ILE A 33 17.25 9.05 13.92
N ILE A 34 16.93 8.03 13.12
CA ILE A 34 16.10 6.90 13.57
C ILE A 34 16.76 6.13 14.72
N ALA A 35 18.08 5.93 14.69
CA ALA A 35 18.81 5.19 15.72
C ALA A 35 18.74 5.87 17.10
N PHE A 36 18.70 7.20 17.14
CA PHE A 36 18.75 8.00 18.37
C PHE A 36 17.46 8.77 18.66
N ALA A 37 16.46 8.70 17.78
CA ALA A 37 15.19 9.40 17.98
C ALA A 37 14.41 8.76 19.14
N PRO A 38 14.20 9.49 20.25
CA PRO A 38 13.42 8.98 21.38
C PRO A 38 11.94 8.77 21.03
N LEU A 39 11.49 9.26 19.88
CA LEU A 39 10.12 9.09 19.41
C LEU A 39 9.80 7.66 18.96
N THR A 40 10.82 6.86 18.61
CA THR A 40 10.64 5.58 17.90
C THR A 40 11.10 4.36 18.70
N ASP A 41 11.91 4.56 19.75
CA ASP A 41 12.46 3.53 20.65
C ASP A 41 13.06 2.28 19.96
N VAL A 42 13.44 2.40 18.68
CA VAL A 42 14.01 1.30 17.89
C VAL A 42 15.47 1.04 18.21
N GLY A 43 16.18 2.07 18.68
CA GLY A 43 17.60 2.02 19.00
C GLY A 43 18.49 1.64 17.82
N ILE A 44 19.75 1.33 18.14
CA ILE A 44 20.78 0.97 17.14
C ILE A 44 20.43 -0.33 16.41
N ILE A 45 19.90 -1.33 17.14
CA ILE A 45 19.51 -2.62 16.56
C ILE A 45 18.42 -2.43 15.51
N GLY A 46 17.39 -1.63 15.81
CA GLY A 46 16.33 -1.29 14.87
C GLY A 46 16.85 -0.53 13.66
N ALA A 47 17.75 0.45 13.84
CA ALA A 47 18.33 1.21 12.74
C ALA A 47 19.17 0.33 11.79
N ILE A 48 19.95 -0.61 12.33
CA ILE A 48 20.68 -1.60 11.52
C ILE A 48 19.69 -2.48 10.75
N ALA A 49 18.64 -2.97 11.42
CA ALA A 49 17.62 -3.78 10.77
C ALA A 49 16.92 -3.02 9.63
N ILE A 50 16.53 -1.76 9.85
CA ILE A 50 15.93 -0.88 8.82
C ILE A 50 16.89 -0.71 7.65
N THR A 51 18.18 -0.50 7.91
CA THR A 51 19.19 -0.33 6.85
C THR A 51 19.32 -1.61 6.02
N VAL A 52 19.45 -2.77 6.67
CA VAL A 52 19.64 -4.06 6.01
C VAL A 52 18.39 -4.48 5.24
N PHE A 53 17.23 -4.55 5.91
CA PHE A 53 15.98 -4.97 5.27
C PHE A 53 15.45 -3.93 4.30
N GLY A 54 15.59 -2.64 4.60
CA GLY A 54 15.27 -1.55 3.69
C GLY A 54 16.08 -1.68 2.40
N PHE A 55 17.41 -1.77 2.49
CA PHE A 55 18.25 -1.92 1.29
C PHE A 55 17.90 -3.19 0.49
N LEU A 56 17.84 -4.36 1.16
CA LEU A 56 17.56 -5.63 0.49
C LEU A 56 16.20 -5.62 -0.20
N PHE A 57 15.13 -5.28 0.53
CA PHE A 57 13.79 -5.38 -0.03
C PHE A 57 13.44 -4.22 -0.97
N VAL A 58 14.02 -3.02 -0.81
CA VAL A 58 13.80 -1.90 -1.75
C VAL A 58 14.30 -2.27 -3.13
N THR A 59 15.47 -2.89 -3.24
CA THR A 59 15.99 -3.31 -4.56
C THR A 59 15.08 -4.32 -5.25
N VAL A 60 14.51 -5.26 -4.49
CA VAL A 60 13.54 -6.24 -5.00
C VAL A 60 12.24 -5.55 -5.40
N ALA A 61 11.70 -4.67 -4.54
CA ALA A 61 10.47 -3.93 -4.79
C ALA A 61 10.58 -3.07 -6.06
N SER A 62 11.60 -2.20 -6.16
CA SER A 62 11.83 -1.35 -7.33
C SER A 62 11.97 -2.15 -8.62
N ARG A 63 12.62 -3.31 -8.59
CA ARG A 63 12.77 -4.16 -9.77
C ARG A 63 11.45 -4.83 -10.18
N ILE A 64 10.73 -5.43 -9.23
CA ILE A 64 9.43 -6.07 -9.52
C ILE A 64 8.45 -5.01 -10.04
N VAL A 65 8.33 -3.89 -9.34
CA VAL A 65 7.42 -2.80 -9.71
C VAL A 65 7.77 -2.21 -11.09
N GLY A 66 9.06 -2.07 -11.40
CA GLY A 66 9.52 -1.58 -12.70
C GLY A 66 9.24 -2.52 -13.87
N LEU A 67 9.19 -3.84 -13.61
CA LEU A 67 8.96 -4.88 -14.61
C LEU A 67 7.47 -5.22 -14.79
N VAL A 68 6.77 -5.51 -13.69
CA VAL A 68 5.39 -6.05 -13.70
C VAL A 68 4.34 -5.07 -13.18
N GLY A 69 4.75 -3.91 -12.67
CA GLY A 69 3.84 -2.90 -12.11
C GLY A 69 3.72 -2.97 -10.58
N SER A 70 3.23 -1.89 -9.96
CA SER A 70 3.07 -1.76 -8.51
C SER A 70 2.02 -2.71 -7.94
N SER A 71 0.96 -3.00 -8.70
CA SER A 71 -0.11 -3.93 -8.33
C SER A 71 0.36 -5.37 -8.07
N SER A 72 1.50 -5.76 -8.63
CA SER A 72 2.07 -7.11 -8.53
C SER A 72 3.24 -7.19 -7.55
N SER A 73 3.53 -6.10 -6.83
CA SER A 73 4.66 -6.04 -5.90
C SER A 73 4.36 -6.75 -4.57
N PRO A 74 5.24 -7.62 -4.07
CA PRO A 74 4.99 -8.40 -2.86
C PRO A 74 5.23 -7.60 -1.56
N VAL A 75 4.82 -6.33 -1.51
CA VAL A 75 5.09 -5.41 -0.38
C VAL A 75 4.61 -6.02 0.93
N SER A 76 3.38 -6.53 0.96
CA SER A 76 2.81 -7.14 2.17
C SER A 76 3.62 -8.32 2.69
N GLY A 77 4.15 -9.17 1.80
CA GLY A 77 4.96 -10.33 2.18
C GLY A 77 6.32 -9.92 2.75
N MET A 78 6.99 -8.97 2.09
CA MET A 78 8.28 -8.43 2.54
C MET A 78 8.15 -7.71 3.90
N THR A 79 7.04 -7.01 4.13
CA THR A 79 6.75 -6.38 5.42
C THR A 79 6.55 -7.41 6.54
N ILE A 80 5.77 -8.46 6.30
CA ILE A 80 5.55 -9.54 7.30
C ILE A 80 6.87 -10.25 7.61
N ALA A 81 7.68 -10.58 6.58
CA ALA A 81 8.98 -11.21 6.77
C ALA A 81 9.92 -10.33 7.60
N THR A 82 9.99 -9.03 7.29
CA THR A 82 10.76 -8.05 8.08
C THR A 82 10.29 -8.04 9.53
N LEU A 83 8.98 -7.94 9.74
CA LEU A 83 8.39 -7.87 11.07
C LEU A 83 8.72 -9.13 11.89
N LEU A 84 8.54 -10.32 11.32
CA LEU A 84 8.85 -11.60 11.97
C LEU A 84 10.32 -11.66 12.40
N ILE A 85 11.25 -11.39 11.49
CA ILE A 85 12.69 -11.51 11.75
C ILE A 85 13.13 -10.47 12.78
N VAL A 86 12.68 -9.22 12.64
CA VAL A 86 13.05 -8.14 13.56
C VAL A 86 12.48 -8.38 14.96
N THR A 87 11.24 -8.89 15.06
CA THR A 87 10.66 -9.24 16.37
C THR A 87 11.46 -10.33 17.07
N VAL A 88 11.92 -11.35 16.34
CA VAL A 88 12.81 -12.38 16.88
C VAL A 88 14.14 -11.77 17.33
N ILE A 89 14.76 -10.91 16.52
CA ILE A 89 16.02 -10.22 16.88
C ILE A 89 15.84 -9.41 18.17
N PHE A 90 14.81 -8.57 18.26
CA PHE A 90 14.58 -7.76 19.45
C PHE A 90 14.39 -8.60 20.70
N ARG A 91 13.59 -9.67 20.60
CA ARG A 91 13.41 -10.62 21.69
C ARG A 91 14.74 -11.25 22.14
N LEU A 92 15.58 -11.70 21.20
CA LEU A 92 16.89 -12.30 21.50
C LEU A 92 17.85 -11.30 22.17
N THR A 93 17.73 -10.01 21.83
CA THR A 93 18.52 -8.94 22.45
C THR A 93 17.96 -8.44 23.79
N GLY A 94 16.86 -9.03 24.27
CA GLY A 94 16.24 -8.70 25.57
C GLY A 94 15.18 -7.60 25.52
N LEU A 95 14.93 -6.99 24.36
CA LEU A 95 13.84 -6.04 24.15
C LEU A 95 12.52 -6.80 24.04
N THR A 96 11.87 -7.00 25.18
CA THR A 96 10.62 -7.76 25.31
C THR A 96 9.47 -6.89 25.81
N GLY A 97 8.26 -7.44 25.85
CA GLY A 97 7.07 -6.72 26.29
C GLY A 97 6.62 -5.62 25.32
N MET A 98 5.87 -4.65 25.81
CA MET A 98 5.26 -3.59 24.99
C MET A 98 6.30 -2.79 24.20
N THR A 99 7.44 -2.45 24.81
CA THR A 99 8.51 -1.70 24.14
C THR A 99 9.07 -2.48 22.94
N GLY A 100 9.35 -3.78 23.10
CA GLY A 100 9.80 -4.64 21.99
C GLY A 100 8.75 -4.77 20.88
N MET A 101 7.46 -4.84 21.23
CA MET A 101 6.38 -4.88 20.24
C MET A 101 6.28 -3.59 19.42
N ILE A 102 6.32 -2.44 20.09
CA ILE A 102 6.28 -1.12 19.44
C ILE A 102 7.50 -0.95 18.55
N ALA A 103 8.71 -1.26 19.04
CA ALA A 103 9.94 -1.17 18.23
C ALA A 103 9.88 -2.06 16.98
N SER A 104 9.41 -3.30 17.11
CA SER A 104 9.26 -4.24 15.98
C SER A 104 8.30 -3.73 14.92
N LEU A 105 7.12 -3.25 15.35
CA LEU A 105 6.11 -2.69 14.46
C LEU A 105 6.60 -1.41 13.78
N THR A 106 7.36 -0.57 14.49
CA THR A 106 7.97 0.65 13.94
C THR A 106 8.98 0.33 12.85
N VAL A 107 9.89 -0.64 13.06
CA VAL A 107 10.80 -1.11 11.99
C VAL A 107 10.01 -1.62 10.79
N GLY A 108 9.03 -2.49 11.04
CA GLY A 108 8.17 -3.04 9.99
C GLY A 108 7.45 -1.96 9.19
N ALA A 109 6.94 -0.93 9.85
CA ALA A 109 6.28 0.21 9.22
C ALA A 109 7.25 1.05 8.37
N ILE A 110 8.44 1.39 8.90
CA ILE A 110 9.46 2.16 8.17
C ILE A 110 9.89 1.40 6.91
N VAL A 111 10.19 0.11 7.04
CA VAL A 111 10.56 -0.73 5.90
C VAL A 111 9.39 -0.81 4.92
N CYS A 112 8.16 -1.08 5.37
CA CYS A 112 6.98 -1.13 4.51
C CYS A 112 6.80 0.14 3.67
N VAL A 113 6.93 1.32 4.30
CA VAL A 113 6.80 2.61 3.61
C VAL A 113 7.94 2.79 2.61
N ALA A 114 9.19 2.48 3.00
CA ALA A 114 10.32 2.55 2.09
C ALA A 114 10.14 1.66 0.85
N LEU A 115 9.59 0.45 1.02
CA LEU A 115 9.32 -0.49 -0.08
C LEU A 115 8.26 0.02 -1.04
N ALA A 116 7.14 0.50 -0.51
CA ALA A 116 6.05 1.03 -1.33
C ALA A 116 6.51 2.26 -2.12
N VAL A 117 7.12 3.22 -1.42
CA VAL A 117 7.59 4.47 -2.02
C VAL A 117 8.68 4.23 -3.07
N ALA A 118 9.64 3.33 -2.82
CA ALA A 118 10.67 3.04 -3.81
C ALA A 118 10.13 2.35 -5.08
N GLY A 119 9.06 1.57 -4.94
CA GLY A 119 8.30 1.03 -6.06
C GLY A 119 7.72 2.15 -6.92
N ASP A 120 6.94 3.04 -6.29
CA ASP A 120 6.25 4.13 -6.98
C ASP A 120 7.24 5.10 -7.64
N ILE A 121 8.33 5.49 -6.95
CA ILE A 121 9.41 6.30 -7.51
C ILE A 121 9.98 5.67 -8.79
N SER A 122 10.14 4.34 -8.83
CA SER A 122 10.67 3.66 -10.02
C SER A 122 9.72 3.79 -11.22
N GLN A 123 8.40 3.77 -10.99
CA GLN A 123 7.40 3.98 -12.04
C GLN A 123 7.33 5.43 -12.47
N ASP A 124 7.42 6.36 -11.52
CA ASP A 124 7.36 7.78 -11.79
C ASP A 124 8.59 8.24 -12.57
N LEU A 125 9.79 7.77 -12.23
CA LEU A 125 11.01 8.05 -12.99
C LEU A 125 10.94 7.47 -14.41
N LYS A 126 10.36 6.28 -14.58
CA LYS A 126 10.11 5.70 -15.91
C LYS A 126 9.14 6.55 -16.72
N THR A 127 8.02 6.95 -16.13
CA THR A 127 7.02 7.82 -16.77
C THR A 127 7.64 9.18 -17.11
N GLY A 128 8.41 9.72 -16.18
CA GLY A 128 9.18 10.94 -16.31
C GLY A 128 10.15 10.90 -17.47
N TYR A 129 10.92 9.82 -17.60
CA TYR A 129 11.82 9.60 -18.73
C TYR A 129 11.05 9.57 -20.06
N LEU A 130 9.94 8.85 -20.14
CA LEU A 130 9.12 8.73 -21.36
C LEU A 130 8.52 10.08 -21.82
N VAL A 131 8.21 10.99 -20.90
CA VAL A 131 7.71 12.34 -21.24
C VAL A 131 8.82 13.40 -21.34
N GLY A 132 10.09 13.00 -21.25
CA GLY A 132 11.25 13.89 -21.37
C GLY A 132 11.52 14.76 -20.14
N GLY A 133 11.12 14.30 -18.95
CA GLY A 133 11.35 14.94 -17.66
C GLY A 133 12.82 14.93 -17.23
N THR A 134 13.16 15.79 -16.26
CA THR A 134 14.49 15.87 -15.64
C THR A 134 14.47 15.14 -14.29
N PRO A 135 15.19 14.03 -14.10
CA PRO A 135 15.09 13.18 -12.91
C PRO A 135 15.28 13.90 -11.58
N TRP A 136 16.31 14.76 -11.43
CA TRP A 136 16.57 15.43 -10.16
C TRP A 136 15.39 16.30 -9.68
N LYS A 137 14.67 16.94 -10.62
CA LYS A 137 13.47 17.75 -10.28
C LYS A 137 12.33 16.87 -9.78
N GLN A 138 12.18 15.69 -10.39
CA GLN A 138 11.16 14.71 -10.01
C GLN A 138 11.45 14.14 -8.63
N GLN A 139 12.70 13.77 -8.35
CA GLN A 139 13.10 13.27 -7.02
C GLN A 139 12.87 14.31 -5.92
N VAL A 140 13.21 15.59 -6.16
CA VAL A 140 12.91 16.66 -5.19
C VAL A 140 11.41 16.80 -4.96
N ALA A 141 10.60 16.79 -6.02
CA ALA A 141 9.14 16.85 -5.91
C ALA A 141 8.58 15.64 -5.12
N MET A 142 9.10 14.43 -5.36
CA MET A 142 8.72 13.22 -4.63
C MET A 142 9.09 13.29 -3.15
N MET A 143 10.28 13.79 -2.81
CA MET A 143 10.69 13.97 -1.42
C MET A 143 9.74 14.92 -0.68
N ILE A 144 9.37 16.05 -1.31
CA ILE A 144 8.38 16.97 -0.74
C ILE A 144 7.01 16.28 -0.61
N GLY A 145 6.59 15.55 -1.64
CA GLY A 145 5.31 14.81 -1.64
C GLY A 145 5.22 13.80 -0.50
N VAL A 146 6.27 13.02 -0.26
CA VAL A 146 6.33 12.03 0.83
C VAL A 146 6.29 12.72 2.19
N LEU A 147 7.03 13.82 2.38
CA LEU A 147 7.01 14.57 3.65
C LEU A 147 5.62 15.14 3.95
N VAL A 148 5.00 15.82 2.98
CA VAL A 148 3.66 16.40 3.16
C VAL A 148 2.62 15.29 3.39
N SER A 149 2.67 14.22 2.61
CA SER A 149 1.73 13.10 2.75
C SER A 149 1.88 12.41 4.11
N GLY A 150 3.11 12.21 4.59
CA GLY A 150 3.37 11.63 5.91
C GLY A 150 2.78 12.48 7.05
N LEU A 151 2.94 13.80 7.00
CA LEU A 151 2.37 14.72 7.98
C LEU A 151 0.82 14.71 7.94
N VAL A 152 0.24 14.75 6.75
CA VAL A 152 -1.22 14.72 6.56
C VAL A 152 -1.82 13.40 7.02
N ILE A 153 -1.21 12.27 6.66
CA ILE A 153 -1.66 10.93 7.10
C ILE A 153 -1.56 10.83 8.62
N GLY A 154 -0.45 11.28 9.23
CA GLY A 154 -0.30 11.30 10.69
C GLY A 154 -1.40 12.09 11.37
N PHE A 155 -1.71 13.29 10.87
CA PHE A 155 -2.82 14.11 11.37
C PHE A 155 -4.17 13.40 11.23
N ILE A 156 -4.48 12.85 10.06
CA ILE A 156 -5.75 12.14 9.80
C ILE A 156 -5.88 10.92 10.72
N LEU A 157 -4.81 10.15 10.93
CA LEU A 157 -4.83 9.00 11.83
C LEU A 157 -5.11 9.39 13.28
N SER A 158 -4.55 10.50 13.75
CA SER A 158 -4.86 11.04 15.09
C SER A 158 -6.32 11.43 15.22
N VAL A 159 -6.86 12.17 14.22
CA VAL A 159 -8.28 12.56 14.19
C VAL A 159 -9.19 11.33 14.18
N LEU A 160 -8.89 10.31 13.36
CA LEU A 160 -9.66 9.07 13.31
C LEU A 160 -9.61 8.30 14.63
N ASN A 161 -8.45 8.26 15.28
CA ASN A 161 -8.29 7.60 16.56
C ASN A 161 -9.07 8.30 17.68
N GLU A 162 -9.06 9.63 17.72
CA GLU A 162 -9.83 10.40 18.70
C GLU A 162 -11.35 10.35 18.43
N SER A 163 -11.77 10.26 17.17
CA SER A 163 -13.18 10.28 16.79
C SER A 163 -13.86 8.91 16.93
N TYR A 164 -13.19 7.83 16.50
CA TYR A 164 -13.77 6.49 16.41
C TYR A 164 -13.02 5.42 17.23
N GLY A 165 -11.76 5.67 17.60
CA GLY A 165 -10.85 4.68 18.15
C GLY A 165 -10.37 3.66 17.10
N LEU A 166 -9.08 3.64 16.79
CA LEU A 166 -8.54 2.66 15.83
C LEU A 166 -8.69 1.24 16.36
N GLY A 167 -9.34 0.36 15.58
CA GLY A 167 -9.63 -1.01 15.98
C GLY A 167 -10.93 -1.18 16.78
N SER A 168 -11.75 -0.13 16.89
CA SER A 168 -13.11 -0.23 17.42
C SER A 168 -14.04 -0.98 16.45
N GLN A 169 -15.30 -1.18 16.86
CA GLN A 169 -16.32 -1.75 15.95
C GLN A 169 -16.66 -0.81 14.79
N GLU A 170 -16.53 0.50 15.00
CA GLU A 170 -16.82 1.54 14.01
C GLU A 170 -15.67 1.70 13.01
N LEU A 171 -14.43 1.47 13.46
CA LEU A 171 -13.24 1.54 12.62
C LEU A 171 -12.37 0.28 12.81
N PRO A 172 -12.83 -0.89 12.33
CA PRO A 172 -12.10 -2.13 12.50
C PRO A 172 -10.79 -2.11 11.71
N ALA A 173 -9.71 -2.62 12.32
CA ALA A 173 -8.39 -2.68 11.69
C ALA A 173 -7.85 -4.14 11.61
N PRO A 174 -8.47 -5.04 10.80
CA PRO A 174 -8.11 -6.47 10.78
C PRO A 174 -6.63 -6.72 10.45
N LYS A 175 -6.06 -5.94 9.52
CA LYS A 175 -4.64 -6.04 9.18
C LYS A 175 -3.73 -5.67 10.35
N ALA A 176 -4.07 -4.62 11.11
CA ALA A 176 -3.28 -4.22 12.27
C ALA A 176 -3.38 -5.26 13.39
N VAL A 177 -4.56 -5.85 13.60
CA VAL A 177 -4.76 -6.95 14.55
C VAL A 177 -3.91 -8.16 14.19
N LEU A 178 -3.86 -8.56 12.92
CA LEU A 178 -3.00 -9.65 12.47
C LEU A 178 -1.52 -9.39 12.76
N MET A 179 -1.03 -8.18 12.42
CA MET A 179 0.36 -7.81 12.69
C MET A 179 0.67 -7.82 14.20
N LYS A 180 -0.25 -7.31 15.03
CA LYS A 180 -0.13 -7.37 16.50
C LYS A 180 -0.02 -8.80 16.99
N LEU A 181 -0.92 -9.69 16.57
CA LEU A 181 -0.95 -11.10 17.00
C LEU A 181 0.36 -11.83 16.67
N ILE A 182 0.93 -11.56 15.49
CA ILE A 182 2.21 -12.13 15.08
C ILE A 182 3.34 -11.68 16.03
N VAL A 183 3.43 -10.37 16.27
CA VAL A 183 4.49 -9.79 17.11
C VAL A 183 4.35 -10.25 18.57
N GLU A 184 3.13 -10.21 19.10
CA GLU A 184 2.79 -10.63 20.46
C GLU A 184 3.07 -12.13 20.67
N GLY A 185 2.74 -12.97 19.68
CA GLY A 185 3.02 -14.40 19.70
C GLY A 185 4.53 -14.70 19.77
N ILE A 186 5.35 -13.98 19.00
CA ILE A 186 6.82 -14.13 19.05
C ILE A 186 7.36 -13.69 20.41
N MET A 187 6.93 -12.51 20.89
CA MET A 187 7.38 -11.93 22.16
C MET A 187 7.03 -12.82 23.35
N SER A 188 5.85 -13.44 23.33
CA SER A 188 5.34 -14.33 24.38
C SER A 188 5.78 -15.79 24.24
N ASN A 189 6.58 -16.13 23.21
CA ASN A 189 6.94 -17.51 22.87
C ASN A 189 5.74 -18.46 22.64
N ASN A 190 4.59 -17.92 22.28
CA ASN A 190 3.34 -18.66 22.13
C ASN A 190 2.80 -18.59 20.70
N LEU A 191 3.70 -18.36 19.73
CA LEU A 191 3.32 -18.35 18.33
C LEU A 191 3.08 -19.80 17.86
N PRO A 192 1.91 -20.11 17.30
CA PRO A 192 1.61 -21.46 16.82
C PRO A 192 2.33 -21.74 15.51
N TRP A 193 3.62 -22.13 15.60
CA TRP A 193 4.48 -22.39 14.44
C TRP A 193 3.91 -23.44 13.50
N ASP A 194 3.22 -24.45 14.05
CA ASP A 194 2.55 -25.48 13.26
C ASP A 194 1.54 -24.87 12.28
N LEU A 195 0.74 -23.90 12.72
CA LEU A 195 -0.23 -23.20 11.87
C LEU A 195 0.46 -22.34 10.79
N ILE A 196 1.60 -21.73 11.12
CA ILE A 196 2.38 -20.94 10.14
C ILE A 196 2.93 -21.84 9.05
N PHE A 197 3.51 -22.99 9.41
CA PHE A 197 4.04 -23.94 8.43
C PHE A 197 2.94 -24.59 7.60
N ILE A 198 1.78 -24.89 8.19
CA ILE A 198 0.59 -25.34 7.45
C ILE A 198 0.16 -24.28 6.43
N GLY A 199 0.12 -23.00 6.84
CA GLY A 199 -0.19 -21.89 5.94
C GLY A 199 0.82 -21.75 4.80
N ALA A 200 2.12 -21.85 5.08
CA ALA A 200 3.18 -21.80 4.08
C ALA A 200 3.09 -22.97 3.08
N ALA A 201 2.87 -24.19 3.56
CA ALA A 201 2.66 -25.36 2.71
C ALA A 201 1.40 -25.21 1.85
N SER A 202 0.30 -24.71 2.43
CA SER A 202 -0.95 -24.46 1.70
C SER A 202 -0.77 -23.40 0.60
N ALA A 203 -0.01 -22.32 0.89
CA ALA A 203 0.30 -21.29 -0.10
C ALA A 203 1.07 -21.86 -1.29
N VAL A 204 2.06 -22.73 -1.04
CA VAL A 204 2.80 -23.43 -2.09
C VAL A 204 1.87 -24.30 -2.95
N VAL A 205 0.95 -25.05 -2.32
CA VAL A 205 -0.06 -25.84 -3.04
C VAL A 205 -0.96 -24.95 -3.89
N PHE A 206 -1.47 -23.83 -3.36
CA PHE A 206 -2.29 -22.91 -4.13
C PHE A 206 -1.55 -22.34 -5.33
N GLU A 207 -0.29 -21.96 -5.15
CA GLU A 207 0.53 -21.43 -6.25
C GLU A 207 0.76 -22.49 -7.34
N PHE A 208 0.99 -23.76 -6.97
CA PHE A 208 1.07 -24.87 -7.93
C PHE A 208 -0.24 -25.15 -8.67
N LEU A 209 -1.39 -24.88 -8.04
CA LEU A 209 -2.70 -24.95 -8.68
C LEU A 209 -3.00 -23.72 -9.56
N GLY A 210 -2.09 -22.75 -9.64
CA GLY A 210 -2.27 -21.49 -10.36
C GLY A 210 -3.23 -20.51 -9.66
N LEU A 211 -3.51 -20.74 -8.37
CA LEU A 211 -4.30 -19.83 -7.54
C LEU A 211 -3.40 -18.81 -6.86
N ASN A 212 -3.83 -17.56 -6.83
CA ASN A 212 -3.13 -16.52 -6.07
C ASN A 212 -3.31 -16.76 -4.56
N SER A 213 -2.25 -17.24 -3.92
CA SER A 213 -2.21 -17.54 -2.49
C SER A 213 -2.56 -16.33 -1.61
N LEU A 214 -2.20 -15.11 -2.02
CA LEU A 214 -2.53 -13.87 -1.30
C LEU A 214 -4.04 -13.59 -1.32
N THR A 215 -4.72 -13.83 -2.45
CA THR A 215 -6.18 -13.64 -2.54
C THR A 215 -6.92 -14.59 -1.58
N VAL A 216 -6.47 -15.84 -1.48
CA VAL A 216 -7.04 -16.82 -0.55
C VAL A 216 -6.80 -16.39 0.89
N ALA A 217 -5.57 -15.99 1.23
CA ALA A 217 -5.24 -15.52 2.58
C ALA A 217 -6.10 -14.31 2.99
N VAL A 218 -6.28 -13.34 2.09
CA VAL A 218 -7.12 -12.16 2.32
C VAL A 218 -8.57 -12.53 2.61
N GLY A 219 -9.12 -13.51 1.88
CA GLY A 219 -10.47 -14.00 2.12
C GLY A 219 -10.66 -14.66 3.49
N ILE A 220 -9.63 -15.32 4.02
CA ILE A 220 -9.70 -16.04 5.30
C ILE A 220 -9.68 -15.08 6.49
N TYR A 221 -8.85 -14.03 6.46
CA TYR A 221 -8.71 -13.14 7.62
C TYR A 221 -9.70 -11.96 7.61
N LEU A 222 -10.29 -11.61 6.46
CA LEU A 222 -11.23 -10.49 6.38
C LEU A 222 -12.62 -10.87 6.93
N PRO A 223 -13.27 -9.97 7.69
CA PRO A 223 -14.64 -10.17 8.14
C PRO A 223 -15.61 -10.37 6.97
N ILE A 224 -16.64 -11.21 7.18
CA ILE A 224 -17.61 -11.55 6.13
C ILE A 224 -18.35 -10.32 5.56
N HIS A 225 -18.56 -9.29 6.37
CA HIS A 225 -19.20 -8.04 5.94
C HIS A 225 -18.32 -7.21 5.00
N VAL A 226 -16.98 -7.38 5.03
CA VAL A 226 -16.05 -6.78 4.07
C VAL A 226 -15.86 -7.68 2.85
N SER A 227 -15.79 -9.00 3.05
CA SER A 227 -15.57 -9.98 1.98
C SER A 227 -16.78 -10.10 1.03
N THR A 228 -18.01 -9.92 1.52
CA THR A 228 -19.22 -10.05 0.70
C THR A 228 -19.32 -8.98 -0.40
N PRO A 229 -19.14 -7.67 -0.13
CA PRO A 229 -19.05 -6.66 -1.19
C PRO A 229 -17.95 -6.94 -2.22
N ILE A 230 -16.77 -7.40 -1.78
CA ILE A 230 -15.66 -7.76 -2.67
C ILE A 230 -16.07 -8.91 -3.61
N MET A 231 -16.70 -9.95 -3.07
CA MET A 231 -17.23 -11.06 -3.86
C MET A 231 -18.26 -10.60 -4.89
N ILE A 232 -19.18 -9.70 -4.51
CA ILE A 232 -20.20 -9.16 -5.43
C ILE A 232 -19.54 -8.34 -6.55
N GLY A 233 -18.51 -7.55 -6.25
CA GLY A 233 -17.70 -6.89 -7.27
C GLY A 233 -17.04 -7.89 -8.25
N GLY A 234 -16.56 -9.02 -7.74
CA GLY A 234 -16.05 -10.13 -8.54
C GLY A 234 -17.12 -10.76 -9.45
N ILE A 235 -18.34 -10.94 -8.95
CA ILE A 235 -19.48 -11.44 -9.74
C ILE A 235 -19.86 -10.44 -10.84
N VAL A 236 -19.87 -9.14 -10.55
CA VAL A 236 -20.11 -8.10 -11.56
C VAL A 236 -19.05 -8.15 -12.65
N ARG A 237 -17.76 -8.25 -12.28
CA ARG A 237 -16.67 -8.41 -13.24
C ARG A 237 -16.85 -9.66 -14.10
N TRP A 238 -17.14 -10.80 -13.50
CA TRP A 238 -17.38 -12.06 -14.20
C TRP A 238 -18.56 -11.94 -15.19
N PHE A 239 -19.65 -11.28 -14.78
CA PHE A 239 -20.81 -11.04 -15.64
C PHE A 239 -20.47 -10.13 -16.83
N VAL A 240 -19.70 -9.06 -16.61
CA VAL A 240 -19.22 -8.16 -17.67
C VAL A 240 -18.31 -8.91 -18.65
N GLU A 241 -17.39 -9.74 -18.14
CA GLU A 241 -16.51 -10.59 -18.93
C GLU A 241 -17.30 -11.57 -19.79
N TRP A 242 -18.27 -12.27 -19.19
CA TRP A 242 -19.16 -13.19 -19.88
C TRP A 242 -19.95 -12.51 -21.00
N ARG A 243 -20.51 -11.33 -20.75
CA ARG A 243 -21.30 -10.59 -21.75
C ARG A 243 -20.45 -10.02 -22.89
N SER A 244 -19.17 -9.73 -22.64
CA SER A 244 -18.26 -9.03 -23.55
C SER A 244 -17.24 -9.96 -24.22
N ARG A 245 -17.28 -11.27 -23.93
CA ARG A 245 -16.30 -12.27 -24.37
C ARG A 245 -16.03 -12.31 -25.88
N LYS A 246 -17.01 -11.89 -26.70
CA LYS A 246 -16.90 -11.91 -28.16
C LYS A 246 -15.99 -10.81 -28.73
N ASN A 247 -15.76 -9.72 -27.99
CA ASN A 247 -15.00 -8.55 -28.47
C ASN A 247 -13.89 -8.18 -27.47
N PRO A 248 -12.63 -8.58 -27.71
CA PRO A 248 -11.52 -8.35 -26.79
C PRO A 248 -11.26 -6.87 -26.44
N ASP A 249 -11.34 -5.96 -27.41
CA ASP A 249 -11.08 -4.53 -27.17
C ASP A 249 -12.18 -3.87 -26.34
N LEU A 250 -13.43 -4.27 -26.60
CA LEU A 250 -14.59 -3.81 -25.84
C LEU A 250 -14.59 -4.41 -24.43
N LEU A 251 -14.11 -5.65 -24.26
CA LEU A 251 -13.89 -6.23 -22.95
C LEU A 251 -12.89 -5.41 -22.14
N LYS A 252 -11.72 -5.11 -22.70
CA LYS A 252 -10.68 -4.30 -22.03
C LYS A 252 -11.24 -2.94 -21.60
N ALA A 253 -11.90 -2.22 -22.51
CA ALA A 253 -12.47 -0.90 -22.23
C ALA A 253 -13.53 -0.94 -21.11
N ARG A 254 -14.37 -1.99 -21.08
CA ARG A 254 -15.36 -2.19 -20.02
C ARG A 254 -14.71 -2.49 -18.68
N VAL A 255 -13.74 -3.40 -18.63
CA VAL A 255 -13.02 -3.74 -17.39
C VAL A 255 -12.32 -2.49 -16.83
N GLU A 256 -11.60 -1.74 -17.66
CA GLU A 256 -10.93 -0.49 -17.26
C GLU A 256 -11.93 0.54 -16.71
N THR A 257 -13.06 0.72 -17.39
CA THR A 257 -14.13 1.64 -16.94
C THR A 257 -14.69 1.20 -15.59
N GLY A 258 -14.99 -0.10 -15.43
CA GLY A 258 -15.51 -0.66 -14.19
C GLY A 258 -14.50 -0.48 -13.04
N THR A 259 -13.21 -0.73 -13.29
CA THR A 259 -12.15 -0.50 -12.29
C THR A 259 -12.02 0.97 -11.90
N LEU A 260 -12.12 1.89 -12.87
CA LEU A 260 -12.05 3.33 -12.62
C LEU A 260 -13.23 3.80 -11.76
N VAL A 261 -14.45 3.42 -12.12
CA VAL A 261 -15.67 3.77 -11.35
C VAL A 261 -15.60 3.19 -9.93
N ALA A 262 -15.22 1.92 -9.79
CA ALA A 262 -15.06 1.29 -8.48
C ALA A 262 -14.00 2.01 -7.63
N SER A 263 -12.84 2.36 -8.20
CA SER A 263 -11.81 3.13 -7.48
C SER A 263 -12.29 4.52 -7.06
N GLY A 264 -13.09 5.18 -7.91
CA GLY A 264 -13.69 6.48 -7.58
C GLY A 264 -14.69 6.40 -6.43
N LEU A 265 -15.49 5.33 -6.37
CA LEU A 265 -16.41 5.08 -5.25
C LEU A 265 -15.66 4.82 -3.93
N ILE A 266 -14.61 4.00 -3.95
CA ILE A 266 -13.76 3.71 -2.78
C ILE A 266 -13.07 4.99 -2.28
N ALA A 267 -12.52 5.78 -3.20
CA ALA A 267 -11.88 7.06 -2.86
C ALA A 267 -12.89 8.06 -2.30
N GLY A 268 -14.09 8.14 -2.90
CA GLY A 268 -15.17 9.00 -2.45
C GLY A 268 -15.64 8.65 -1.03
N GLU A 269 -15.88 7.36 -0.75
CA GLU A 269 -16.22 6.87 0.58
C GLU A 269 -15.14 7.26 1.61
N SER A 270 -13.87 7.03 1.28
CA SER A 270 -12.74 7.35 2.16
C SER A 270 -12.66 8.85 2.47
N LEU A 271 -12.84 9.71 1.46
CA LEU A 271 -12.83 11.17 1.63
C LEU A 271 -14.00 11.65 2.51
N ILE A 272 -15.21 11.15 2.27
CA ILE A 272 -16.38 11.47 3.11
C ILE A 272 -16.15 10.99 4.55
N GLY A 273 -15.59 9.80 4.73
CA GLY A 273 -15.22 9.27 6.05
C GLY A 273 -14.26 10.19 6.82
N VAL A 274 -13.23 10.71 6.15
CA VAL A 274 -12.30 11.69 6.74
C VAL A 274 -13.01 13.00 7.09
N ILE A 275 -13.90 13.50 6.23
CA ILE A 275 -14.68 14.72 6.51
C ILE A 275 -15.55 14.51 7.75
N ILE A 276 -16.27 13.39 7.84
CA ILE A 276 -17.12 13.08 9.00
C ILE A 276 -16.25 12.96 10.27
N ALA A 277 -15.09 12.31 10.19
CA ALA A 277 -14.16 12.22 11.32
C ALA A 277 -13.75 13.62 11.83
N ILE A 278 -13.42 14.54 10.93
CA ILE A 278 -13.07 15.91 11.29
C ILE A 278 -14.26 16.64 11.94
N LEU A 279 -15.49 16.43 11.45
CA LEU A 279 -16.69 17.03 12.05
C LEU A 279 -16.95 16.49 13.47
N ILE A 280 -16.77 15.19 13.70
CA ILE A 280 -16.87 14.56 15.03
C ILE A 280 -15.81 15.15 15.96
N TRP A 281 -14.56 15.22 15.48
CA TRP A 281 -13.43 15.79 16.22
C TRP A 281 -13.66 17.26 16.62
N LEU A 282 -14.32 18.05 15.75
CA LEU A 282 -14.73 19.43 16.04
C LEU A 282 -15.98 19.55 16.93
N ASN A 283 -16.51 18.43 17.45
CA ASN A 283 -17.72 18.36 18.26
C ASN A 283 -18.96 18.94 17.55
N VAL A 284 -19.05 18.83 16.23
CA VAL A 284 -20.24 19.22 15.47
C VAL A 284 -21.37 18.24 15.82
N PRO A 285 -22.58 18.72 16.17
CA PRO A 285 -23.69 17.85 16.54
C PRO A 285 -24.18 17.07 15.31
N ILE A 286 -23.66 15.84 15.16
CA ILE A 286 -24.11 14.90 14.15
C ILE A 286 -25.25 14.07 14.76
N PRO A 287 -26.41 13.97 14.10
CA PRO A 287 -27.52 13.17 14.62
C PRO A 287 -27.09 11.71 14.77
N GLY A 288 -26.91 11.25 16.00
CA GLY A 288 -26.52 9.87 16.32
C GLY A 288 -27.64 8.84 16.13
N ASN A 289 -28.88 9.31 15.89
CA ASN A 289 -30.02 8.44 15.62
C ASN A 289 -30.17 8.24 14.11
N VAL A 290 -30.01 6.99 13.68
CA VAL A 290 -30.36 6.61 12.31
C VAL A 290 -31.88 6.74 12.15
N PHE A 291 -32.34 7.52 11.18
CA PHE A 291 -33.76 7.71 10.89
C PHE A 291 -34.49 6.39 10.57
N ILE A 292 -33.76 5.36 10.15
CA ILE A 292 -34.25 4.02 9.84
C ILE A 292 -33.30 3.01 10.49
N THR A 293 -33.76 2.32 11.53
CA THR A 293 -32.99 1.28 12.24
C THR A 293 -32.88 -0.04 11.46
N ASN A 294 -33.59 -0.17 10.34
CA ASN A 294 -33.61 -1.37 9.53
C ASN A 294 -32.50 -1.39 8.46
N ASN A 295 -31.84 -2.54 8.30
CA ASN A 295 -30.79 -2.79 7.30
C ASN A 295 -31.27 -2.77 5.83
N TRP A 296 -32.55 -2.53 5.59
CA TRP A 296 -33.12 -2.46 4.24
C TRP A 296 -32.59 -1.27 3.43
N LEU A 297 -32.43 -0.09 4.04
CA LEU A 297 -31.94 1.09 3.33
C LEU A 297 -30.48 0.91 2.86
N PRO A 298 -29.52 0.51 3.72
CA PRO A 298 -28.17 0.17 3.27
C PRO A 298 -28.15 -0.89 2.18
N LEU A 299 -29.00 -1.93 2.27
CA LEU A 299 -29.09 -2.97 1.26
C LEU A 299 -29.59 -2.43 -0.09
N VAL A 300 -30.62 -1.58 -0.09
CA VAL A 300 -31.13 -0.95 -1.33
C VAL A 300 -30.07 -0.05 -1.96
N ILE A 301 -29.38 0.77 -1.16
CA ILE A 301 -28.28 1.62 -1.64
C ILE A 301 -27.17 0.75 -2.24
N PHE A 302 -26.79 -0.34 -1.56
CA PHE A 302 -25.80 -1.28 -2.05
C PHE A 302 -26.21 -1.91 -3.39
N LEU A 303 -27.46 -2.37 -3.52
CA LEU A 303 -27.99 -2.91 -4.79
C LEU A 303 -28.01 -1.86 -5.90
N LEU A 304 -28.37 -0.61 -5.58
CA LEU A 304 -28.33 0.50 -6.54
C LEU A 304 -26.90 0.78 -7.02
N VAL A 305 -25.91 0.74 -6.13
CA VAL A 305 -24.49 0.90 -6.49
C VAL A 305 -24.03 -0.26 -7.38
N VAL A 306 -24.42 -1.49 -7.07
CA VAL A 306 -24.10 -2.68 -7.90
C VAL A 306 -24.74 -2.57 -9.29
N ILE A 307 -26.00 -2.16 -9.37
CA ILE A 307 -26.71 -1.94 -10.65
C ILE A 307 -26.05 -0.81 -11.44
N MET A 308 -25.75 0.32 -10.78
CA MET A 308 -25.08 1.47 -11.38
C MET A 308 -23.72 1.06 -11.95
N LEU A 309 -22.90 0.37 -11.16
CA LEU A 309 -21.58 -0.11 -11.58
C LEU A 309 -21.70 -1.03 -12.81
N THR A 310 -22.63 -1.99 -12.77
CA THR A 310 -22.87 -2.91 -13.88
C THR A 310 -23.36 -2.18 -15.13
N TRP A 311 -24.28 -1.22 -14.97
CA TRP A 311 -24.85 -0.46 -16.08
C TRP A 311 -23.83 0.46 -16.74
N ILE A 312 -23.07 1.24 -15.96
CA ILE A 312 -22.01 2.12 -16.49
C ILE A 312 -20.98 1.28 -17.24
N THR A 313 -20.57 0.16 -16.65
CA THR A 313 -19.60 -0.74 -17.26
C THR A 313 -20.10 -1.31 -18.59
N LEU A 314 -21.35 -1.78 -18.67
CA LEU A 314 -21.91 -2.35 -19.91
C LEU A 314 -22.26 -1.31 -20.96
N LYS A 315 -22.55 -0.06 -20.55
CA LYS A 315 -22.87 1.05 -21.46
C LYS A 315 -21.65 1.53 -22.26
N GLN A 316 -20.43 1.19 -21.83
CA GLN A 316 -19.23 1.47 -22.62
C GLN A 316 -19.29 0.73 -23.96
N LYS A 317 -19.35 1.52 -25.05
CA LYS A 317 -19.48 1.06 -26.43
C LYS A 317 -18.25 1.33 -27.29
N THR A 318 -17.37 2.23 -26.86
CA THR A 318 -16.22 2.70 -27.65
C THR A 318 -14.91 2.51 -26.89
N VAL A 319 -13.90 2.06 -27.63
CA VAL A 319 -12.49 2.05 -27.20
C VAL A 319 -12.06 3.51 -27.05
N PRO A 320 -11.55 3.96 -25.89
CA PRO A 320 -10.90 5.26 -25.80
C PRO A 320 -9.75 5.32 -26.82
N ALA A 321 -9.72 6.35 -27.66
CA ALA A 321 -8.84 6.48 -28.83
C ALA A 321 -7.32 6.55 -28.53
N ALA A 322 -6.88 6.22 -27.31
CA ALA A 322 -5.48 6.33 -26.89
C ALA A 322 -4.65 5.06 -27.13
N SER A 323 -5.25 3.92 -27.46
CA SER A 323 -4.53 2.65 -27.65
C SER A 323 -4.01 2.41 -29.07
N SER A 324 -4.40 3.21 -30.07
CA SER A 324 -3.99 2.98 -31.48
C SER A 324 -2.66 3.64 -31.89
N ARG A 325 -1.90 4.24 -30.96
CA ARG A 325 -0.62 4.92 -31.26
C ARG A 325 0.60 4.36 -30.52
N ARG A 326 0.56 3.11 -30.03
CA ARG A 326 1.70 2.51 -29.31
C ARG A 326 2.04 1.11 -29.82
N GLU A 327 2.37 1.04 -31.10
CA GLU A 327 3.27 0.02 -31.64
C GLU A 327 4.36 0.74 -32.46
N VAL A 328 5.30 1.39 -31.76
CA VAL A 328 6.71 1.60 -32.16
C VAL A 328 7.53 1.71 -30.88
#